data_AF-A0A8H6N9H0-F1
#
_entry.id   AF-A0A8H6N9H0-F1
#
_cell.length_a   1.000
_cell.length_b   1.000
_cell.length_c   1.000
_cell.angle_alpha   90.00
_cell.angle_beta   90.00
_cell.angle_gamma   90.00
#
_symmetry.space_group_name_H-M   'P 1'
#
loop_
_entity.id
_entity.type
_entity.pdbx_description
1 polymer ?
#
loop_
_entity_poly.entity_id
_entity_poly.type
_entity_poly.pdbx_seq_one_letter_code
_entity_poly.pdbx_strand_id
1 'polypeptide(L)'
;MLRGMQEMQMMNAMHAGMMSVTYQGIEGMRVVSGTTDGYEHGSAALGWHATDEGATAAAFRNEMSSGMSQANSASTWMRMAQLTTEWKEVE
;
A
#
# COMPACT_ATOMS: atom_id res chain seq x y z
N MET A 1 -16.12 12.15 10.35
CA MET A 1 -15.57 10.80 10.59
C MET A 1 -15.15 10.07 9.32
N LEU A 2 -16.00 9.92 8.29
CA LEU A 2 -15.66 9.19 7.05
C LEU A 2 -14.45 9.78 6.29
N ARG A 3 -14.38 11.12 6.18
CA ARG A 3 -13.23 11.80 5.57
C ARG A 3 -11.92 11.55 6.33
N GLY A 4 -11.95 11.57 7.67
CA GLY A 4 -10.78 11.24 8.48
C GLY A 4 -10.33 9.79 8.35
N MET A 5 -11.26 8.84 8.19
CA MET A 5 -10.92 7.44 7.88
C MET A 5 -10.28 7.31 6.50
N GLN A 6 -10.78 8.03 5.50
CA GLN A 6 -10.19 8.07 4.16
C GLN A 6 -8.75 8.65 4.19
N GLU A 7 -8.54 9.74 4.93
CA GLU A 7 -7.22 10.34 5.10
C GLU A 7 -6.24 9.38 5.80
N MET A 8 -6.68 8.66 6.83
CA MET A 8 -5.86 7.62 7.47
C MET A 8 -5.53 6.46 6.52
N GLN A 9 -6.49 5.98 5.72
CA GLN A 9 -6.23 4.94 4.72
C GLN A 9 -5.21 5.40 3.68
N MET A 10 -5.30 6.66 3.24
CA MET A 10 -4.34 7.23 2.30
C MET A 10 -2.95 7.37 2.92
N MET A 11 -2.86 7.83 4.19
CA MET A 11 -1.58 7.91 4.92
C MET A 11 -0.94 6.53 5.07
N ASN A 12 -1.72 5.51 5.43
CA ASN A 12 -1.22 4.14 5.54
C ASN A 12 -0.74 3.60 4.18
N ALA A 13 -1.50 3.84 3.11
CA ALA A 13 -1.10 3.44 1.75
C ALA A 13 0.20 4.15 1.31
N MET A 14 0.35 5.44 1.61
CA MET A 14 1.58 6.19 1.33
C MET A 14 2.77 5.67 2.14
N HIS A 15 2.56 5.38 3.42
CA HIS A 15 3.58 4.77 4.28
C HIS A 15 4.02 3.40 3.74
N ALA A 16 3.07 2.55 3.34
CA ALA A 16 3.37 1.27 2.68
C ALA A 16 4.17 1.49 1.38
N GLY A 17 3.80 2.48 0.56
CA GLY A 17 4.56 2.84 -0.64
C GLY A 17 6.00 3.25 -0.34
N MET A 18 6.23 4.06 0.70
CA MET A 18 7.56 4.45 1.14
C MET A 18 8.37 3.23 1.59
N MET A 19 7.80 2.36 2.42
CA MET A 19 8.46 1.15 2.89
C MET A 19 8.80 0.20 1.75
N SER A 20 7.91 0.06 0.75
CA SER A 20 8.20 -0.71 -0.44
C SER A 20 9.47 -0.24 -1.15
N VAL A 21 9.61 1.07 -1.38
CA VAL A 21 10.78 1.64 -2.06
C VAL A 21 12.04 1.43 -1.23
N THR A 22 11.95 1.60 0.08
CA THR A 22 13.08 1.36 1.00
C THR A 22 13.58 -0.08 0.91
N TYR A 23 12.68 -1.06 1.06
CA TYR A 23 13.06 -2.47 1.00
C TYR A 23 13.55 -2.89 -0.39
N GLN A 24 12.97 -2.34 -1.46
CA GLN A 24 13.46 -2.57 -2.83
C GLN A 24 14.89 -2.04 -3.01
N GLY A 25 15.23 -0.90 -2.39
CA GLY A 25 16.61 -0.41 -2.38
C GLY A 25 17.58 -1.35 -1.68
N ILE A 26 17.16 -1.94 -0.55
CA ILE A 26 17.97 -2.91 0.19
C ILE A 26 18.16 -4.20 -0.61
N GLU A 27 17.09 -4.72 -1.20
CA GLU A 27 17.15 -5.86 -2.13
C GLU A 27 18.15 -5.58 -3.26
N GLY A 28 18.01 -4.43 -3.94
CA GLY A 28 18.90 -4.05 -5.05
C GLY A 28 20.37 -4.03 -4.63
N MET A 29 20.68 -3.50 -3.43
CA MET A 29 22.03 -3.53 -2.90
C MET A 29 22.52 -4.95 -2.67
N ARG A 30 21.72 -5.82 -2.04
CA ARG A 30 22.09 -7.22 -1.76
C ARG A 30 22.31 -8.05 -3.02
N VAL A 31 21.46 -7.85 -4.02
CA VAL A 31 21.58 -8.50 -5.33
C VAL A 31 22.86 -8.05 -6.03
N VAL A 32 23.14 -6.75 -6.06
CA VAL A 32 24.34 -6.21 -6.73
C VAL A 32 25.63 -6.58 -5.98
N SER A 33 25.61 -6.61 -4.64
CA SER A 33 26.76 -7.04 -3.85
C SER A 33 26.95 -8.56 -3.81
N GLY A 34 26.02 -9.34 -4.38
CA GLY A 34 26.07 -10.79 -4.37
C GLY A 34 25.95 -11.40 -2.97
N THR A 35 25.32 -10.69 -2.03
CA THR A 35 25.13 -11.14 -0.64
C THR A 35 23.73 -11.72 -0.43
N THR A 36 23.17 -12.34 -1.47
CA THR A 36 21.93 -13.11 -1.37
C THR A 36 22.23 -14.50 -0.79
N ASP A 37 21.20 -15.18 -0.28
CA ASP A 37 21.33 -16.52 0.31
C ASP A 37 21.16 -17.67 -0.70
N GLY A 38 20.89 -17.33 -1.96
CA GLY A 38 20.73 -18.28 -3.07
C GLY A 38 19.33 -18.91 -3.17
N TYR A 39 18.37 -18.47 -2.36
CA TYR A 39 16.99 -18.94 -2.40
C TYR A 39 16.03 -17.87 -2.93
N GLU A 40 14.90 -18.33 -3.46
CA GLU A 40 13.80 -17.44 -3.81
C GLU A 40 12.86 -17.26 -2.61
N HIS A 41 12.44 -16.01 -2.39
CA HIS A 41 11.62 -15.58 -1.27
C HIS A 41 10.30 -15.04 -1.77
N GLY A 42 9.20 -15.38 -1.10
CA GLY A 42 7.88 -14.87 -1.43
C GLY A 42 6.81 -15.96 -1.53
N SER A 43 5.83 -15.73 -2.41
CA SER A 43 4.69 -16.62 -2.60
C SER A 43 4.03 -16.37 -3.95
N ALA A 44 3.10 -17.24 -4.37
CA ALA A 44 2.35 -17.06 -5.61
C ALA A 44 1.62 -15.70 -5.69
N ALA A 45 1.26 -15.09 -4.56
CA ALA A 45 0.59 -13.79 -4.53
C ALA A 45 1.56 -12.59 -4.61
N LEU A 46 2.84 -12.77 -4.24
CA LEU A 46 3.86 -11.72 -4.20
C LEU A 46 4.86 -11.80 -5.37
N GLY A 47 4.92 -12.95 -6.04
CA GLY A 47 6.06 -13.35 -6.87
C GLY A 47 7.22 -13.88 -6.04
N TRP A 48 8.23 -14.37 -6.75
CA TRP A 48 9.48 -14.86 -6.18
C TRP A 48 10.58 -13.81 -6.36
N HIS A 49 11.31 -13.55 -5.29
CA HIS A 49 12.33 -12.50 -5.21
C HIS A 49 13.65 -13.08 -4.71
N ALA A 50 14.77 -12.50 -5.09
CA ALA A 50 16.09 -13.02 -4.70
C ALA A 50 16.44 -12.80 -3.22
N THR A 51 15.66 -11.98 -2.50
CA THR A 51 15.85 -11.72 -1.07
C THR A 51 14.51 -11.54 -0.34
N ASP A 52 14.53 -11.75 0.98
CA ASP A 52 13.42 -11.41 1.89
C ASP A 52 12.97 -9.95 1.76
N GLU A 53 13.92 -9.03 1.54
CA GLU A 53 13.61 -7.61 1.33
C GLU A 53 12.82 -7.37 0.05
N GLY A 54 13.10 -8.11 -1.03
CA GLY A 54 12.31 -8.03 -2.26
C GLY A 54 10.87 -8.51 -2.06
N ALA A 55 10.70 -9.63 -1.36
CA ALA A 55 9.37 -10.14 -0.98
C ALA A 55 8.63 -9.16 -0.06
N THR A 56 9.33 -8.55 0.89
CA THR A 56 8.79 -7.52 1.79
C THR A 56 8.39 -6.26 1.03
N ALA A 57 9.22 -5.81 0.09
CA ALA A 57 8.90 -4.69 -0.78
C ALA A 57 7.64 -4.96 -1.61
N ALA A 58 7.50 -6.17 -2.16
CA ALA A 58 6.32 -6.59 -2.91
C ALA A 58 5.05 -6.62 -2.03
N ALA A 59 5.15 -7.10 -0.79
CA ALA A 59 4.04 -7.08 0.17
C ALA A 59 3.55 -5.64 0.42
N PHE A 60 4.47 -4.71 0.68
CA PHE A 60 4.14 -3.30 0.86
C PHE A 60 3.56 -2.64 -0.42
N ARG A 61 4.00 -3.04 -1.62
CA ARG A 61 3.38 -2.57 -2.87
C ARG A 61 1.93 -3.02 -2.98
N ASN A 62 1.64 -4.27 -2.64
CA ASN A 62 0.28 -4.79 -2.66
C ASN A 62 -0.60 -4.08 -1.61
N GLU A 63 -0.07 -3.83 -0.42
CA GLU A 63 -0.76 -3.07 0.62
C GLU A 63 -1.05 -1.63 0.19
N MET A 64 -0.07 -0.94 -0.41
CA MET A 64 -0.25 0.39 -1.00
C MET A 64 -1.36 0.39 -2.06
N SER A 65 -1.32 -0.55 -3.00
CA SER A 65 -2.31 -0.65 -4.08
C SER A 65 -3.72 -0.87 -3.54
N SER A 66 -3.85 -1.81 -2.59
CA SER A 66 -5.13 -2.11 -1.92
C SER A 66 -5.66 -0.92 -1.11
N GLY A 67 -4.80 -0.29 -0.30
CA GLY A 67 -5.17 0.87 0.52
C GLY A 67 -5.59 2.07 -0.33
N MET A 68 -4.87 2.32 -1.43
CA MET A 68 -5.21 3.40 -2.36
C MET A 68 -6.53 3.11 -3.11
N SER A 69 -6.79 1.85 -3.46
CA SER A 69 -8.06 1.44 -4.07
C SER A 69 -9.24 1.64 -3.11
N GLN A 70 -9.10 1.25 -1.84
CA GLN A 70 -10.13 1.46 -0.82
C GLN A 70 -10.40 2.95 -0.55
N ALA A 71 -9.33 3.75 -0.41
CA ALA A 71 -9.44 5.19 -0.20
C ALA A 71 -10.13 5.90 -1.38
N ASN A 72 -10.04 5.35 -2.60
CA ASN A 72 -10.65 5.91 -3.81
C ASN A 72 -11.93 5.19 -4.26
N SER A 73 -12.54 4.36 -3.42
CA SER A 73 -13.74 3.61 -3.82
C SER A 73 -14.91 4.55 -4.10
N ALA A 74 -15.57 4.38 -5.26
CA ALA A 74 -16.74 5.18 -5.65
C ALA A 74 -17.86 5.12 -4.59
N SER A 75 -17.97 4.01 -3.87
CA SER A 75 -18.93 3.85 -2.78
C SER A 75 -18.64 4.77 -1.59
N THR A 76 -17.36 4.96 -1.23
CA THR A 76 -16.93 5.87 -0.17
C THR A 76 -17.25 7.32 -0.54
N TRP A 77 -16.96 7.69 -1.79
CA TRP A 77 -17.27 9.02 -2.33
C TRP A 77 -18.77 9.31 -2.37
N MET A 78 -19.58 8.37 -2.84
CA MET A 78 -21.05 8.52 -2.84
C MET A 78 -21.61 8.66 -1.42
N ARG A 79 -21.10 7.88 -0.46
CA ARG A 79 -21.51 7.98 0.94
C ARG A 79 -21.16 9.34 1.54
N MET A 80 -19.98 9.88 1.24
CA MET A 80 -19.59 11.22 1.69
C MET A 80 -20.45 12.32 1.04
N ALA A 81 -20.74 12.20 -0.26
CA ALA A 81 -21.59 13.14 -0.97
C ALA A 81 -23.01 13.16 -0.38
N GLN A 82 -23.60 11.98 -0.15
CA GLN A 82 -24.93 11.86 0.46
C GLN A 82 -24.97 12.54 1.85
N LEU A 83 -24.03 12.22 2.73
CA LEU A 83 -23.97 12.81 4.07
C LEU A 83 -23.71 14.33 4.04
N THR A 84 -22.97 14.82 3.05
CA THR A 84 -22.75 16.27 2.87
C THR A 84 -24.03 16.98 2.44
N THR A 85 -24.83 16.36 1.58
CA THR A 85 -26.13 16.89 1.18
C THR A 85 -27.12 16.88 2.34
N GLU A 86 -27.24 15.76 3.06
CA GLU A 86 -28.12 15.65 4.25
C GLU A 86 -27.77 16.69 5.32
N TRP A 87 -26.47 16.96 5.55
CA TRP A 87 -26.05 17.99 6.51
C TRP A 87 -26.45 19.41 6.08
N LYS A 88 -26.36 19.72 4.78
CA LYS A 88 -26.77 21.03 4.25
C LYS A 88 -28.28 21.27 4.28
N GLU A 89 -29.07 20.20 4.30
CA GLU A 89 -30.54 20.31 4.39
C GLU A 89 -31.02 20.64 5.81
N VAL A 90 -30.17 20.46 6.83
CA VAL A 90 -30.49 20.71 8.24
C VAL A 90 -29.75 21.92 8.84
N GLU A 91 -28.93 22.61 8.05
CA GLU A 91 -28.36 23.96 8.35
C GLU A 91 -29.26 25.06 7.80
#